data_AF-A0A9P9JT92-F1
#
_entry.id   AF-A0A9P9JT92-F1
#
_cell.length_a   1.000
_cell.length_b   1.000
_cell.length_c   1.000
_cell.angle_alpha   90.00
_cell.angle_beta   90.00
_cell.angle_gamma   90.00
#
_symmetry.space_group_name_H-M   'P 1'
#
loop_
_entity.id
_entity.type
_entity.pdbx_description
1 polymer ?
#
loop_
_entity_poly.entity_id
_entity_poly.type
_entity_poly.pdbx_seq_one_letter_code
_entity_poly.pdbx_strand_id
1 'polypeptide(L)'
;LHLSKAIFQLSMMFWTYQEPTGDMSAYAIIHYTAFLRIQRPSLAFHSAHGSSPRLAALMWIRRLLFFEYAVPVYAYNSLDLAWPCRTAYPSQPGRISSIRCKYLLRGCYIPFGELIELKAFGKSIVKREGVPGNLTWAPDGRS
;
A
#
# COMPACT_ATOMS: atom_id res chain seq x y z
N LEU A 1 6.69 -23.02 -7.12
CA LEU A 1 6.05 -21.96 -7.96
C LEU A 1 4.53 -21.81 -7.74
N HIS A 2 3.79 -22.86 -7.35
CA HIS A 2 2.33 -22.76 -7.19
C HIS A 2 1.90 -21.80 -6.07
N LEU A 3 2.54 -21.89 -4.91
CA LEU A 3 2.25 -21.03 -3.75
C LEU A 3 2.42 -19.53 -4.04
N SER A 4 3.50 -19.15 -4.74
CA SER A 4 3.74 -17.73 -5.05
C SER A 4 2.69 -17.15 -6.00
N LYS A 5 2.21 -17.94 -6.96
CA LYS A 5 1.10 -17.54 -7.85
C LYS A 5 -0.21 -17.37 -7.08
N ALA A 6 -0.51 -18.29 -6.16
CA ALA A 6 -1.69 -18.21 -5.30
C ALA A 6 -1.64 -16.99 -4.36
N ILE A 7 -0.48 -16.73 -3.74
CA ILE A 7 -0.28 -15.53 -2.89
C ILE A 7 -0.44 -14.26 -3.70
N PHE A 8 0.10 -14.21 -4.93
CA PHE A 8 -0.08 -13.07 -5.82
C PHE A 8 -1.57 -12.86 -6.14
N GLN A 9 -2.28 -13.92 -6.52
CA GLN A 9 -3.71 -13.84 -6.80
C GLN A 9 -4.50 -13.31 -5.59
N LEU A 10 -4.29 -13.91 -4.42
CA LEU A 10 -4.95 -13.51 -3.18
C LEU A 10 -4.64 -12.05 -2.84
N SER A 11 -3.38 -11.63 -2.98
CA SER A 11 -2.97 -10.24 -2.77
C SER A 11 -3.72 -9.30 -3.71
N MET A 12 -3.79 -9.63 -5.00
CA MET A 12 -4.50 -8.82 -5.98
C MET A 12 -6.01 -8.80 -5.71
N MET A 13 -6.62 -9.90 -5.27
CA MET A 13 -8.03 -9.94 -4.88
C MET A 13 -8.33 -8.91 -3.78
N PHE A 14 -7.49 -8.80 -2.74
CA PHE A 14 -7.67 -7.76 -1.73
C PHE A 14 -7.58 -6.34 -2.31
N TRP A 15 -6.65 -6.11 -3.25
CA TRP A 15 -6.42 -4.79 -3.82
C TRP A 15 -7.45 -4.37 -4.88
N THR A 16 -8.05 -5.33 -5.59
CA THR A 16 -9.02 -5.08 -6.67
C THR A 16 -10.45 -5.37 -6.29
N TYR A 17 -10.70 -5.88 -5.08
CA TYR A 17 -12.03 -5.94 -4.48
C TYR A 17 -12.67 -4.56 -4.60
N GLN A 18 -13.96 -4.52 -4.90
CA GLN A 18 -14.72 -3.28 -5.01
C GLN A 18 -16.01 -3.48 -4.22
N GLU A 19 -16.09 -2.79 -3.08
CA GLU A 19 -17.26 -2.80 -2.22
C GLU A 19 -18.37 -1.96 -2.87
N PRO A 20 -19.58 -2.51 -3.12
CA PRO A 20 -20.67 -1.79 -3.80
C PRO A 20 -21.13 -0.53 -3.07
N THR A 21 -21.06 -0.53 -1.75
CA THR A 21 -21.47 0.59 -0.89
C THR A 21 -20.44 1.71 -0.80
N GLY A 22 -19.21 1.46 -1.27
CA GLY A 22 -18.09 2.40 -1.12
C GLY A 22 -17.56 2.49 0.32
N ASP A 23 -18.01 1.63 1.23
CA ASP A 23 -17.51 1.60 2.60
C ASP A 23 -16.04 1.13 2.65
N MET A 24 -15.15 2.05 3.02
CA MET A 24 -13.72 1.77 3.16
C MET A 24 -13.43 0.79 4.31
N SER A 25 -14.35 0.63 5.27
CA SER A 25 -14.21 -0.31 6.38
C SER A 25 -14.34 -1.78 5.94
N ALA A 26 -14.96 -2.05 4.79
CA ALA A 26 -15.07 -3.42 4.26
C ALA A 26 -13.72 -3.97 3.73
N TYR A 27 -12.74 -3.09 3.48
CA TYR A 27 -11.48 -3.50 2.86
C TYR A 27 -10.48 -4.00 3.90
N ALA A 28 -10.11 -5.28 3.81
CA ALA A 28 -9.12 -5.92 4.69
C ALA A 28 -7.78 -5.16 4.77
N ILE A 29 -7.36 -4.51 3.67
CA ILE A 29 -6.15 -3.70 3.64
C ILE A 29 -6.24 -2.50 4.60
N ILE A 30 -7.39 -1.84 4.68
CA ILE A 30 -7.55 -0.67 5.55
C ILE A 30 -7.34 -1.09 7.00
N HIS A 31 -7.95 -2.20 7.43
CA HIS A 31 -7.69 -2.80 8.74
C HIS A 31 -6.22 -3.17 8.96
N TYR A 32 -5.59 -3.80 7.96
CA TYR A 32 -4.17 -4.13 8.04
C TYR A 32 -3.30 -2.87 8.22
N THR A 33 -3.63 -1.76 7.57
CA THR A 33 -2.89 -0.51 7.71
C THR A 33 -3.08 0.14 9.07
N ALA A 34 -4.27 0.01 9.67
CA ALA A 34 -4.50 0.41 11.05
C ALA A 34 -3.65 -0.43 12.01
N PHE A 35 -3.60 -1.76 11.81
CA PHE A 35 -2.75 -2.65 12.60
C PHE A 35 -1.25 -2.33 12.48
N LEU A 36 -0.77 -1.98 11.29
CA LEU A 36 0.64 -1.57 11.08
C LEU A 36 1.04 -0.33 11.89
N ARG A 37 0.06 0.48 12.30
CA ARG A 37 0.27 1.66 13.15
C ARG A 37 0.32 1.33 14.64
N ILE A 38 -0.02 0.11 15.06
CA ILE A 38 0.00 -0.27 16.48
C ILE A 38 1.39 -0.81 16.86
N GLN A 39 1.93 -0.30 17.96
CA GLN A 39 3.16 -0.80 18.58
C GLN A 39 2.82 -1.97 19.51
N ARG A 40 3.29 -3.19 19.17
CA ARG A 40 2.88 -4.43 19.88
C ARG A 40 3.16 -4.45 21.40
N PRO A 41 4.32 -3.97 21.90
CA PRO A 41 4.61 -4.07 23.34
C PRO A 41 3.76 -3.14 24.22
N SER A 42 3.34 -1.98 23.69
CA SER A 42 2.63 -0.94 24.45
C SER A 42 1.16 -0.78 24.06
N LEU A 43 0.73 -1.46 22.97
CA LEU A 43 -0.57 -1.26 22.29
C LEU A 43 -0.85 0.21 21.93
N ALA A 44 0.16 1.07 21.98
CA ALA A 44 0.05 2.47 21.61
C ALA A 44 0.18 2.63 20.09
N PHE A 45 -0.37 3.71 19.55
CA PHE A 45 -0.14 4.06 18.16
C PHE A 45 1.28 4.59 17.97
N HIS A 46 1.93 4.17 16.88
CA HIS A 46 3.16 4.78 16.41
C HIS A 46 2.93 6.26 16.12
N SER A 47 3.89 7.11 16.49
CA SER A 47 3.91 8.50 16.07
C SER A 47 3.84 8.61 14.53
N ALA A 48 3.44 9.79 14.03
CA ALA A 48 3.42 10.04 12.59
C ALA A 48 4.79 9.79 11.94
N HIS A 49 5.88 10.06 12.66
CA HIS A 49 7.24 9.75 12.25
C HIS A 49 7.51 8.24 12.13
N GLY A 50 7.08 7.43 13.10
CA GLY A 50 7.35 5.98 13.11
C GLY A 50 6.45 5.16 12.18
N SER A 51 5.26 5.65 11.85
CA SER A 51 4.30 4.95 10.98
C SER A 51 4.47 5.25 9.49
N SER A 52 5.01 6.42 9.15
CA SER A 52 5.19 6.86 7.76
C SER A 52 6.05 5.91 6.90
N PRO A 53 7.18 5.35 7.38
CA PRO A 53 7.98 4.40 6.60
C PRO A 53 7.26 3.10 6.28
N ARG A 54 6.47 2.55 7.23
CA ARG A 54 5.72 1.29 7.03
C ARG A 54 4.62 1.46 5.99
N LEU A 55 3.88 2.57 6.09
CA LEU A 55 2.87 2.92 5.10
C LEU A 55 3.49 3.14 3.72
N ALA A 56 4.64 3.82 3.65
CA ALA A 56 5.38 4.00 2.40
C ALA A 56 5.84 2.67 1.79
N ALA A 57 6.34 1.73 2.60
CA ALA A 57 6.73 0.39 2.16
C ALA A 57 5.54 -0.39 1.60
N LEU A 58 4.39 -0.39 2.29
CA LEU A 58 3.17 -1.03 1.79
C LEU A 58 2.71 -0.41 0.46
N MET A 59 2.76 0.93 0.34
CA MET A 59 2.44 1.61 -0.90
C MET A 59 3.38 1.23 -2.05
N TRP A 60 4.67 1.05 -1.76
CA TRP A 60 5.67 0.63 -2.73
C TRP A 60 5.45 -0.81 -3.19
N ILE A 61 5.32 -1.76 -2.27
CA ILE A 61 5.07 -3.18 -2.57
C ILE A 61 3.84 -3.33 -3.45
N ARG A 62 2.74 -2.63 -3.11
CA ARG A 62 1.55 -2.64 -3.96
C ARG A 62 1.85 -2.15 -5.38
N ARG A 63 2.59 -1.06 -5.56
CA ARG A 63 2.87 -0.55 -6.92
C ARG A 63 3.57 -1.61 -7.77
N LEU A 64 4.46 -2.40 -7.18
CA LEU A 64 5.08 -3.54 -7.84
C LEU A 64 4.06 -4.63 -8.18
N LEU A 65 3.16 -4.96 -7.25
CA LEU A 65 2.09 -5.94 -7.49
C LEU A 65 1.17 -5.51 -8.65
N PHE A 66 0.75 -4.24 -8.68
CA PHE A 66 -0.07 -3.72 -9.77
C PHE A 66 0.68 -3.63 -11.10
N PHE A 67 2.00 -3.48 -11.06
CA PHE A 67 2.81 -3.52 -12.27
C PHE A 67 2.81 -4.93 -12.88
N GLU A 68 3.04 -5.96 -12.06
CA GLU A 68 2.91 -7.36 -12.49
C GLU A 68 1.48 -7.68 -12.92
N TYR A 69 0.47 -7.18 -12.22
CA TYR A 69 -0.94 -7.37 -12.61
C TYR A 69 -1.29 -6.68 -13.94
N ALA A 70 -0.64 -5.55 -14.25
CA ALA A 70 -0.91 -4.82 -15.47
C ALA A 70 -0.30 -5.46 -16.71
N VAL A 71 0.93 -5.93 -16.58
CA VAL A 71 1.72 -6.49 -17.69
C VAL A 71 2.53 -7.69 -17.20
N PRO A 72 1.85 -8.80 -16.84
CA PRO A 72 2.52 -9.95 -16.26
C PRO A 72 3.52 -10.54 -17.25
N VAL A 73 4.69 -10.90 -16.75
CA VAL A 73 5.77 -11.42 -17.60
C VAL A 73 5.36 -12.75 -18.22
N TYR A 74 4.69 -13.59 -17.43
CA TYR A 74 4.20 -14.90 -17.83
C TYR A 74 2.69 -15.00 -17.62
N ALA A 75 2.04 -15.88 -18.38
CA ALA A 75 0.62 -16.13 -18.20
C ALA A 75 0.38 -16.94 -16.91
N TYR A 76 -0.62 -16.54 -16.14
CA TYR A 76 -1.05 -17.24 -14.94
C TYR A 76 -2.18 -18.23 -15.26
N ASN A 77 -1.87 -19.25 -16.06
CA ASN A 77 -2.86 -20.23 -16.55
C ASN A 77 -3.34 -21.22 -15.47
N SER A 78 -2.60 -21.33 -14.37
CA SER A 78 -2.88 -22.28 -13.28
C SER A 78 -3.84 -21.72 -12.21
N LEU A 79 -4.44 -20.56 -12.46
CA LEU A 79 -5.32 -19.86 -11.54
C LEU A 79 -6.75 -19.90 -12.07
N ASP A 80 -7.74 -19.88 -11.18
CA ASP A 80 -9.17 -19.85 -11.57
C ASP A 80 -9.48 -18.62 -12.46
N LEU A 81 -8.80 -17.50 -12.21
CA LEU A 81 -8.81 -16.35 -13.09
C LEU A 81 -7.51 -16.30 -13.90
N ALA A 82 -7.57 -16.74 -15.15
CA ALA A 82 -6.43 -16.71 -16.05
C ALA A 82 -6.02 -15.26 -16.36
N TRP A 83 -4.77 -14.90 -16.04
CA TRP A 83 -4.16 -13.64 -16.49
C TRP A 83 -3.23 -13.89 -17.66
N PRO A 84 -3.50 -13.27 -18.83
CA PRO A 84 -2.68 -13.46 -20.01
C PRO A 84 -1.35 -12.73 -19.88
N CYS A 85 -0.31 -13.21 -20.55
CA CYS A 85 1.01 -12.58 -20.54
C CYS A 85 1.02 -11.22 -21.25
N ARG A 86 2.04 -10.40 -20.98
CA ARG A 86 2.20 -9.05 -21.54
C ARG A 86 2.14 -8.95 -23.06
N THR A 87 2.46 -10.02 -23.80
CA THR A 87 2.43 -10.06 -25.27
C THR A 87 1.02 -10.23 -25.83
N ALA A 88 0.06 -10.68 -25.02
CA ALA A 88 -1.33 -10.81 -25.42
C ALA A 88 -2.08 -9.46 -25.42
N TYR A 89 -1.55 -8.44 -24.75
CA TYR A 89 -2.15 -7.11 -24.73
C TYR A 89 -1.72 -6.28 -25.95
N PRO A 90 -2.65 -5.64 -26.67
CA PRO A 90 -2.33 -4.86 -27.86
C PRO A 90 -1.51 -3.60 -27.55
N SER A 91 -1.68 -3.03 -26.34
CA SER A 91 -0.89 -1.89 -25.87
C SER A 91 -0.58 -2.05 -24.37
N GLN A 92 0.67 -2.40 -24.07
CA GLN A 92 1.17 -2.48 -22.70
C GLN A 92 1.12 -1.12 -21.98
N PRO A 93 1.55 0.01 -22.59
CA PRO A 93 1.43 1.32 -21.94
C PRO A 93 -0.03 1.73 -21.69
N GLY A 94 -0.93 1.44 -22.64
CA GLY A 94 -2.36 1.71 -22.48
C GLY A 94 -2.96 0.93 -21.31
N ARG A 95 -2.59 -0.35 -21.17
CA ARG A 95 -3.02 -1.21 -20.06
C ARG A 95 -2.51 -0.72 -18.71
N ILE A 96 -1.22 -0.35 -18.62
CA ILE A 96 -0.62 0.22 -17.41
C ILE A 96 -1.34 1.51 -17.02
N SER A 97 -1.60 2.40 -17.98
CA SER A 97 -2.30 3.66 -17.73
C SER A 97 -3.72 3.43 -17.22
N SER A 98 -4.46 2.51 -17.84
CA SER A 98 -5.83 2.14 -17.42
C SER A 98 -5.86 1.62 -15.98
N ILE A 99 -4.98 0.68 -15.63
CA ILE A 99 -4.89 0.13 -14.27
C ILE A 99 -4.45 1.20 -13.28
N ARG A 100 -3.50 2.06 -13.66
CA ARG A 100 -3.07 3.18 -12.83
C ARG A 100 -4.24 4.11 -12.53
N CYS A 101 -5.01 4.51 -13.55
CA CYS A 101 -6.15 5.40 -13.39
C CYS A 101 -7.24 4.78 -12.50
N LYS A 102 -7.48 3.47 -12.64
CA LYS A 102 -8.52 2.77 -11.89
C LYS A 102 -8.15 2.54 -10.42
N TYR A 103 -6.92 2.09 -10.15
CA TYR A 103 -6.55 1.58 -8.82
C TYR A 103 -5.47 2.40 -8.11
N LEU A 104 -4.66 3.18 -8.85
CA LEU A 104 -3.45 3.81 -8.31
C LEU A 104 -3.50 5.36 -8.22
N LEU A 105 -4.63 6.00 -8.51
CA LEU A 105 -4.75 7.46 -8.38
C LEU A 105 -5.36 7.87 -7.04
N ARG A 106 -5.10 9.12 -6.65
CA ARG A 106 -5.77 9.77 -5.52
C ARG A 106 -7.26 9.92 -5.84
N GLY A 107 -8.13 9.71 -4.86
CA GLY A 107 -9.58 9.80 -5.05
C GLY A 107 -10.22 8.59 -5.75
N CYS A 108 -9.48 7.50 -5.98
CA CYS A 108 -10.13 6.24 -6.35
C CYS A 108 -10.92 5.70 -5.14
N TYR A 109 -12.12 5.15 -5.37
CA TYR A 109 -12.96 4.48 -4.36
C TYR A 109 -12.43 3.07 -4.00
N ILE A 110 -11.10 2.95 -3.93
CA ILE A 110 -10.35 1.72 -3.72
C ILE A 110 -9.31 2.03 -2.64
N PRO A 111 -8.90 1.05 -1.81
CA PRO A 111 -8.02 1.26 -0.66
C PRO A 111 -6.74 2.06 -0.95
N PHE A 112 -6.25 2.21 -2.19
CA PHE A 112 -5.11 3.09 -2.43
C PHE A 112 -5.37 4.57 -2.23
N GLY A 113 -6.53 5.06 -2.65
CA GLY A 113 -6.89 6.46 -2.49
C GLY A 113 -6.77 6.85 -1.02
N GLU A 114 -7.37 6.03 -0.15
CA GLU A 114 -7.30 6.19 1.30
C GLU A 114 -5.87 6.17 1.85
N LEU A 115 -5.02 5.23 1.39
CA LEU A 115 -3.62 5.19 1.83
C LEU A 115 -2.80 6.41 1.37
N ILE A 116 -3.15 7.03 0.24
CA ILE A 116 -2.55 8.29 -0.20
C ILE A 116 -2.95 9.41 0.74
N GLU A 117 -4.24 9.53 1.09
CA GLU A 117 -4.73 10.53 2.05
C GLU A 117 -4.06 10.35 3.42
N LEU A 118 -4.01 9.10 3.90
CA LEU A 118 -3.42 8.76 5.18
C LEU A 118 -1.95 9.15 5.27
N LYS A 119 -1.20 8.95 4.18
CA LYS A 119 0.20 9.37 4.07
C LYS A 119 0.33 10.89 4.02
N ALA A 120 -0.55 11.58 3.29
CA ALA A 120 -0.55 13.04 3.22
C ALA A 120 -0.83 13.66 4.60
N PHE A 121 -1.79 13.10 5.34
CA PHE A 121 -2.10 13.47 6.71
C PHE A 121 -0.94 13.20 7.67
N GLY A 122 -0.30 12.03 7.60
CA GLY A 122 0.90 11.75 8.40
C GLY A 122 2.02 12.77 8.15
N LYS A 123 2.22 13.18 6.89
CA LYS A 123 3.18 14.23 6.53
C LYS A 123 2.81 15.61 7.07
N SER A 124 1.52 15.98 7.12
CA SER A 124 1.12 17.28 7.65
C SER A 124 1.36 17.36 9.16
N ILE A 125 1.16 16.26 9.90
CA ILE A 125 1.51 16.16 11.33
C ILE A 125 3.01 16.34 11.52
N VAL A 126 3.83 15.57 10.78
CA VAL A 126 5.30 15.66 10.85
C VAL A 126 5.80 17.09 10.57
N LYS A 127 5.19 17.78 9.59
CA LYS A 127 5.54 19.18 9.30
C LYS A 127 5.17 20.14 10.44
N ARG A 128 4.06 19.90 11.12
CA ARG A 128 3.59 20.72 12.24
C ARG A 128 4.42 20.49 13.50
N GLU A 129 4.79 19.24 13.79
CA GLU A 129 5.54 18.84 14.97
C GLU A 129 7.05 19.11 14.84
N GLY A 130 7.56 19.21 13.60
CA GLY A 130 8.97 19.41 13.33
C GLY A 130 9.77 18.11 13.44
N VAL A 131 11.07 18.18 13.18
CA VAL A 131 11.97 17.04 13.42
C VAL A 131 12.20 16.94 14.93
N PRO A 132 12.02 15.77 15.57
CA PRO A 132 12.37 15.61 16.97
C PRO A 132 13.83 15.98 17.16
N GLY A 133 14.11 17.00 17.97
CA GLY A 133 15.47 17.33 18.34
C GLY A 133 16.08 16.17 19.12
N ASN A 134 17.28 15.73 18.76
CA ASN A 134 18.05 14.84 19.61
C ASN A 134 18.66 15.68 20.73
N LEU A 135 18.06 15.63 21.92
CA LEU A 135 18.67 16.17 23.12
C LEU A 135 19.61 15.10 23.70
N THR A 136 20.91 15.30 23.55
CA THR A 136 21.91 14.47 24.24
C THR A 136 22.45 15.28 25.41
N TRP A 137 22.29 14.75 26.61
CA TRP A 137 22.97 15.29 27.79
C TRP A 137 24.47 15.10 27.63
N ALA A 138 25.25 16.13 27.97
CA ALA A 138 26.69 15.97 28.08
C ALA A 138 26.99 14.91 29.15
N PRO A 139 28.02 14.05 28.96
CA PRO A 139 28.31 12.95 29.88
C PRO A 139 28.66 13.43 31.30
N ASP A 140 29.05 14.71 31.44
CA ASP A 140 29.37 15.37 32.70
C ASP A 140 28.14 15.93 33.43
N GLY A 141 26.94 15.83 32.83
CA GLY A 141 25.69 16.27 33.42
C GLY A 141 25.59 17.79 33.61
N ARG A 142 26.47 18.58 32.99
CA ARG A 142 26.45 20.04 33.04
C ARG A 142 25.92 20.58 31.73
N SER A 143 24.81 21.30 31.81
CA SER A 143 24.19 22.04 30.70
C SER A 143 24.35 23.53 30.94
#